data_AF-A0A0M4FXE4-F1
#
_entry.id   AF-A0A0M4FXE4-F1
#
_cell.length_a   1.000
_cell.length_b   1.000
_cell.length_c   1.000
_cell.angle_alpha   90.00
_cell.angle_beta   90.00
_cell.angle_gamma   90.00
#
_symmetry.space_group_name_H-M   'P 1'
#
loop_
_entity.id
_entity.type
_entity.pdbx_description
1 polymer ?
#
loop_
_entity_poly.entity_id
_entity_poly.type
_entity_poly.pdbx_seq_one_letter_code
_entity_poly.pdbx_strand_id
1 'polypeptide(L)' 'MLYIALENADFAWREEQVKEVDKLWKDGAPLDTIAKLMGRSTRDVFILIYDRLDTGKLSGRKGSIFGYLQEAVE' A
#
# COMPACT_ATOMS: atom_id res chain seq x y z
N MET A 1 5.73 -12.40 -27.24
CA MET A 1 5.50 -10.95 -27.06
C MET A 1 5.56 -10.68 -25.56
N LEU A 2 6.40 -9.74 -25.12
CA LEU A 2 6.57 -9.39 -23.70
C LEU A 2 5.49 -8.38 -23.29
N TYR A 3 4.87 -8.58 -22.13
CA TYR A 3 3.93 -7.63 -21.52
C TYR A 3 4.50 -7.21 -20.16
N ILE A 4 4.56 -5.89 -19.91
CA ILE A 4 5.02 -5.33 -18.64
C ILE A 4 3.82 -4.67 -17.97
N ALA A 5 3.43 -5.20 -16.81
CA ALA A 5 2.35 -4.59 -16.03
C ALA A 5 2.79 -3.21 -15.53
N LEU A 6 1.87 -2.24 -15.58
CA LEU A 6 2.05 -0.89 -15.03
C LEU A 6 3.18 -0.07 -15.68
N GLU A 7 3.52 -0.36 -16.94
CA GLU A 7 4.63 0.31 -17.67
C GLU A 7 4.57 1.85 -17.67
N ASN A 8 3.37 2.43 -17.61
CA ASN A 8 3.14 3.88 -17.65
C ASN A 8 2.77 4.48 -16.27
N ALA A 9 2.93 3.72 -15.18
CA ALA A 9 2.57 4.20 -13.85
C ALA A 9 3.64 5.13 -13.26
N ASP A 10 3.21 6.18 -12.57
CA ASP A 10 4.09 7.08 -11.80
C ASP A 10 3.94 6.80 -10.30
N PHE A 11 4.97 6.17 -9.73
CA PHE A 11 5.07 5.87 -8.31
C PHE A 11 6.04 6.80 -7.56
N ALA A 12 6.28 8.02 -8.07
CA ALA A 12 7.04 9.02 -7.34
C ALA A 12 6.23 9.61 -6.18
N TRP A 13 6.79 9.52 -4.97
CA TRP A 13 6.23 10.06 -3.74
C TRP A 13 7.21 11.00 -3.05
N ARG A 14 6.71 12.11 -2.50
CA ARG A 14 7.51 12.93 -1.58
C ARG A 14 7.61 12.24 -0.22
N GLU A 15 8.69 12.48 0.49
CA GLU A 15 8.91 11.89 1.81
C GLU A 15 7.78 12.22 2.79
N GLU A 16 7.23 13.44 2.76
CA GLU A 16 6.09 13.82 3.61
C GLU A 16 4.83 13.01 3.27
N GLN A 17 4.60 12.73 1.98
CA GLN A 17 3.45 11.93 1.54
C GLN A 17 3.59 10.48 2.00
N VAL A 18 4.80 9.91 1.92
CA VAL A 18 5.08 8.56 2.43
C VAL A 18 4.80 8.50 3.93
N LYS A 19 5.28 9.50 4.70
CA LYS A 19 5.05 9.56 6.15
C LYS A 19 3.57 9.66 6.51
N GLU A 20 2.79 10.42 5.75
CA GLU A 20 1.35 10.54 5.98
C GLU A 20 0.60 9.24 5.63
N VAL A 21 0.94 8.59 4.51
CA VAL A 21 0.40 7.26 4.16
C VAL A 21 0.73 6.23 5.24
N ASP A 22 1.99 6.18 5.71
CA ASP A 22 2.44 5.28 6.78
C ASP A 22 1.63 5.50 8.07
N LYS A 23 1.36 6.76 8.42
CA LYS A 23 0.55 7.12 9.60
C LYS A 23 -0.90 6.67 9.44
N LEU A 24 -1.56 7.06 8.34
CA LEU A 24 -2.95 6.70 8.07
C LEU A 24 -3.15 5.19 8.01
N TRP A 25 -2.17 4.47 7.44
CA TRP A 25 -2.17 3.01 7.44
C TRP A 25 -2.16 2.42 8.84
N LYS A 26 -1.26 2.89 9.72
CA LYS A 26 -1.16 2.45 11.12
C LYS A 26 -2.42 2.76 11.93
N ASP A 27 -3.06 3.89 11.65
CA ASP A 27 -4.34 4.30 12.26
C ASP A 27 -5.53 3.45 11.77
N GLY A 28 -5.30 2.56 10.79
CA GLY A 28 -6.30 1.63 10.30
C GLY A 28 -7.20 2.19 9.20
N ALA A 29 -6.83 3.33 8.60
CA ALA A 29 -7.62 3.96 7.55
C ALA A 29 -7.76 3.05 6.31
N PRO A 30 -8.98 2.88 5.76
CA PRO A 30 -9.21 2.15 4.51
C PRO A 30 -8.42 2.73 3.32
N LEU A 31 -8.01 1.88 2.37
CA LEU A 31 -7.19 2.28 1.22
C LEU A 31 -7.81 3.40 0.36
N ASP A 32 -9.13 3.33 0.14
CA ASP A 32 -9.89 4.34 -0.60
C ASP A 32 -9.92 5.69 0.12
N THR A 33 -9.99 5.67 1.46
CA THR A 33 -9.90 6.87 2.30
C THR A 33 -8.51 7.50 2.20
N ILE A 34 -7.44 6.69 2.30
CA ILE A 34 -6.06 7.17 2.14
C ILE A 34 -5.86 7.76 0.74
N ALA A 35 -6.32 7.07 -0.30
CA ALA A 35 -6.24 7.53 -1.69
C ALA A 35 -6.93 8.89 -1.89
N LYS A 36 -8.14 9.05 -1.34
CA LYS A 36 -8.88 10.32 -1.39
C LYS A 36 -8.12 11.45 -0.69
N LEU A 37 -7.52 11.20 0.47
CA LEU A 37 -6.74 12.20 1.21
C LEU A 37 -5.45 12.59 0.48
N MET A 38 -4.79 11.63 -0.19
CA MET A 38 -3.56 11.88 -0.94
C MET A 38 -3.80 12.45 -2.34
N GLY A 39 -5.06 12.51 -2.81
CA GLY A 39 -5.39 12.91 -4.17
C GLY A 39 -4.80 11.97 -5.22
N ARG A 40 -4.66 10.68 -4.90
CA ARG A 40 -4.05 9.63 -5.74
C ARG A 40 -5.04 8.50 -5.97
N SER A 41 -4.72 7.60 -6.90
CA SER A 41 -5.57 6.43 -7.11
C SER A 41 -5.39 5.40 -5.98
N THR A 42 -6.42 4.59 -5.73
CA THR A 42 -6.33 3.48 -4.78
C THR A 42 -5.22 2.50 -5.14
N ARG A 43 -4.94 2.34 -6.45
CA ARG A 43 -3.82 1.52 -6.95
C ARG A 43 -2.48 2.06 -6.48
N ASP A 44 -2.22 3.36 -6.64
CA ASP A 44 -0.91 3.93 -6.31
C ASP A 44 -0.63 3.82 -4.81
N VAL A 45 -1.66 4.08 -4.00
CA VAL A 45 -1.60 3.90 -2.54
C VAL A 45 -1.39 2.43 -2.17
N PHE A 46 -2.09 1.50 -2.84
CA PHE A 46 -1.90 0.06 -2.62
C PHE A 46 -0.47 -0.39 -2.95
N ILE A 47 0.09 0.04 -4.09
CA ILE A 47 1.45 -0.30 -4.51
C ILE A 47 2.48 0.30 -3.54
N LEU A 48 2.31 1.56 -3.12
CA LEU A 48 3.17 2.15 -2.09
C LEU A 48 3.11 1.32 -0.80
N ILE A 49 1.91 1.05 -0.28
CA ILE A 49 1.76 0.29 0.96
C ILE A 49 2.39 -1.11 0.85
N TYR A 50 2.25 -1.79 -0.29
CA TYR A 50 2.93 -3.06 -0.55
C TYR A 50 4.46 -2.92 -0.47
N ASP A 51 5.05 -1.94 -1.15
CA ASP A 51 6.49 -1.65 -1.06
C ASP A 51 6.95 -1.39 0.38
N ARG A 52 6.17 -0.60 1.14
CA ARG A 52 6.47 -0.30 2.54
C ARG A 52 6.45 -1.54 3.43
N LEU A 53 5.60 -2.53 3.15
CA LEU A 53 5.61 -3.81 3.86
C LEU A 53 6.77 -4.70 3.46
N ASP A 54 7.02 -4.82 2.17
CA ASP A 54 8.06 -5.69 1.62
C ASP A 54 9.44 -5.26 2.13
N THR A 55 9.63 -3.94 2.26
CA THR A 55 10.82 -3.32 2.87
C THR A 55 10.83 -3.31 4.42
N GLY A 56 9.80 -3.85 5.07
CA GLY A 56 9.67 -3.93 6.53
C GLY A 56 9.45 -2.59 7.23
N LYS A 57 9.07 -1.54 6.50
CA LYS A 57 8.78 -0.19 7.04
C LYS A 57 7.37 -0.08 7.63
N LEU A 58 6.46 -0.91 7.14
CA LEU A 58 5.13 -1.12 7.70
C LEU A 58 4.94 -2.59 8.10
N SER A 59 3.92 -2.83 8.92
CA SER A 59 3.39 -4.15 9.21
C SER A 59 1.98 -4.28 8.66
N GLY A 60 1.62 -5.52 8.31
CA GLY A 60 0.24 -5.85 7.98
C GLY A 60 -0.67 -5.62 9.19
N ARG A 61 -1.96 -5.37 8.93
CA ARG A 61 -2.96 -5.20 9.98
C ARG A 61 -4.19 -6.06 9.72
N LYS A 62 -4.99 -6.27 10.77
CA LYS A 62 -6.30 -6.93 10.63
C LYS A 62 -7.12 -6.21 9.58
N GLY A 63 -7.57 -6.93 8.55
CA GLY A 63 -8.35 -6.36 7.44
C GLY A 63 -7.58 -6.12 6.14
N SER A 64 -6.31 -6.53 6.03
CA SER A 64 -5.53 -6.81 4.79
C SER A 64 -4.27 -5.97 4.57
N ILE A 65 -3.48 -6.38 3.56
CA ILE A 65 -2.04 -6.36 3.18
C ILE A 65 -1.09 -7.43 3.82
N PHE A 66 -1.44 -8.47 4.55
CA PHE A 66 -2.55 -9.42 4.48
C PHE A 66 -2.96 -9.89 5.89
N GLY A 67 -2.86 -9.01 6.89
CA GLY A 67 -3.21 -9.36 8.29
C GLY A 67 -2.53 -10.64 8.76
N TYR A 68 -3.32 -11.58 9.31
CA TYR A 68 -2.93 -13.00 9.44
C TYR A 68 -3.57 -13.77 8.28
N LEU A 69 -2.77 -14.20 7.31
CA LEU A 69 -3.13 -15.36 6.49
C LEU A 69 -3.12 -16.58 7.42
N GLN A 70 -4.27 -17.24 7.50
CA GLN A 70 -4.46 -18.51 8.21
C GLN A 70 -3.49 -19.53 7.62
N GLU A 71 -2.87 -20.34 8.50
CA GLU A 71 -1.99 -21.44 8.10
C GLU A 71 -2.65 -22.22 6.96
N ALA A 72 -1.95 -22.35 5.83
CA ALA A 72 -2.32 -23.32 4.83
C ALA A 72 -2.03 -24.70 5.45
N VAL A 73 -3.05 -25.28 6.06
CA VAL A 73 -3.09 -26.68 6.46
C VAL A 73 -3.30 -27.50 5.19
N GLU A 74 -2.26 -28.19 4.76
CA GLU A 74 -2.35 -29.52 4.13
C GLU A 74 -1.46 -30.49 4.91
#